data_AF-A0A350H398-F1
#
_entry.id   AF-A0A350H398-F1
#
_cell.length_a   1.000
_cell.length_b   1.000
_cell.length_c   1.000
_cell.angle_alpha   90.00
_cell.angle_beta   90.00
_cell.angle_gamma   90.00
#
_symmetry.space_group_name_H-M   'P 1'
#
loop_
_entity.id
_entity.type
_entity.pdbx_description
1 polymer ?
#
loop_
_entity_poly.entity_id
_entity_poly.type
_entity_poly.pdbx_seq_one_letter_code
_entity_poly.pdbx_strand_id
1 'polypeptide(L)'
;YAPDITIGPDGKYYLYYVLDHLPIVSVAVCDTPAGEFEFHGYVHYADGTKLGEKEGDEPSFDPGVITEGDKTYLYLGFCGPGDTSRTGSFVSVLDKDMVTIIENPKLVAPGCMNKEFAPDFNEHPFFEAPSIRKRNGKYYFVYSSAAMHELCYAMSDSPVGPFTYGGVIVSNCDLGIDTYKDGKTPVAPGANNHGSIIEIGDEWYIFYHRHTNNTWYCRQGCAEKISFNEDGTINQVEITSCGLNGGPLVGKGKYPAYIACHVYKKDMGVYIGQSEVPFIKQDGADGDKRLSFVHNVTENSGIGFKYFEFNGVKKVRVFARGYGMGFIEIRTSMDGEVLGKAQVHHTNHWQVYDIDAAIPDGVSPLYITYSGGGSIEIQEFELV
;
A
#
# COMPACT_ATOMS: atom_id res chain seq x y z
N TYR A 1 4.47 -14.33 -7.55
CA TYR A 1 3.63 -13.45 -6.74
C TYR A 1 4.48 -12.93 -5.59
N ALA A 2 4.32 -11.64 -5.30
CA ALA A 2 4.87 -10.95 -4.13
C ALA A 2 6.31 -11.34 -3.75
N PRO A 3 7.31 -11.00 -4.58
CA PRO A 3 8.68 -11.31 -4.24
C PRO A 3 9.18 -10.43 -3.08
N ASP A 4 10.02 -11.00 -2.22
CA ASP A 4 10.90 -10.25 -1.31
C ASP A 4 12.35 -10.66 -1.57
N ILE A 5 13.27 -9.80 -1.17
CA ILE A 5 14.68 -9.91 -1.56
C ILE A 5 15.60 -9.72 -0.36
N THR A 6 16.69 -10.47 -0.34
CA THR A 6 17.73 -10.34 0.67
C THR A 6 19.12 -10.48 0.05
N ILE A 7 20.15 -10.03 0.78
CA ILE A 7 21.55 -10.24 0.41
C ILE A 7 22.04 -11.48 1.16
N GLY A 8 22.50 -12.49 0.42
CA GLY A 8 23.02 -13.72 0.99
C GLY A 8 24.41 -13.54 1.63
N PRO A 9 24.91 -14.55 2.36
CA PRO A 9 26.22 -14.49 3.01
C PRO A 9 27.39 -14.31 2.03
N ASP A 10 27.18 -14.66 0.75
CA ASP A 10 28.14 -14.49 -0.34
C ASP A 10 28.08 -13.11 -1.01
N GLY A 11 27.19 -12.22 -0.55
CA GLY A 11 27.00 -10.87 -1.08
C GLY A 11 26.11 -10.78 -2.32
N LYS A 12 25.50 -11.88 -2.77
CA LYS A 12 24.56 -11.89 -3.89
C LYS A 12 23.14 -11.58 -3.45
N TYR A 13 22.30 -11.20 -4.40
CA TYR A 13 20.89 -10.87 -4.18
C TYR A 13 20.02 -12.07 -4.47
N TYR A 14 19.21 -12.48 -3.49
CA TYR A 14 18.30 -13.62 -3.59
C TYR A 14 16.85 -13.15 -3.52
N LEU A 15 16.12 -13.37 -4.61
CA LEU A 15 14.71 -13.05 -4.79
C LEU A 15 13.87 -14.30 -4.52
N TYR A 16 13.08 -14.29 -3.47
CA TYR A 16 12.13 -15.36 -3.15
C TYR A 16 10.80 -15.05 -3.80
N TYR A 17 10.15 -16.04 -4.42
CA TYR A 17 8.86 -15.86 -5.06
C TYR A 17 8.07 -17.16 -5.11
N VAL A 18 6.75 -17.04 -5.20
CA VAL A 18 5.83 -18.18 -5.35
C VAL A 18 5.03 -18.03 -6.64
N LEU A 19 4.93 -19.09 -7.42
CA LEU A 19 4.14 -19.09 -8.66
C LEU A 19 2.66 -19.29 -8.34
N ASP A 20 1.79 -18.75 -9.20
CA ASP A 20 0.35 -18.89 -8.98
C ASP A 20 -0.05 -20.36 -8.84
N HIS A 21 -1.00 -20.63 -7.95
CA HIS A 21 -1.55 -21.95 -7.71
C HIS A 21 -0.55 -23.06 -7.30
N LEU A 22 0.70 -22.73 -7.01
CA LEU A 22 1.73 -23.66 -6.53
C LEU A 22 2.27 -23.18 -5.19
N PRO A 23 2.11 -23.94 -4.08
CA PRO A 23 2.58 -23.51 -2.76
C PRO A 23 4.10 -23.68 -2.58
N ILE A 24 4.86 -23.60 -3.67
CA ILE A 24 6.29 -23.91 -3.72
C ILE A 24 7.08 -22.61 -3.78
N VAL A 25 7.98 -22.44 -2.80
CA VAL A 25 8.86 -21.27 -2.75
C VAL A 25 10.06 -21.50 -3.67
N SER A 26 10.18 -20.61 -4.65
CA SER A 26 11.27 -20.56 -5.60
C SER A 26 12.22 -19.43 -5.25
N VAL A 27 13.49 -19.60 -5.60
CA VAL A 27 14.54 -18.61 -5.37
C VAL A 27 15.25 -18.34 -6.68
N ALA A 28 15.49 -17.07 -6.98
CA ALA A 28 16.37 -16.64 -8.04
C ALA A 28 17.51 -15.80 -7.47
N VAL A 29 18.67 -15.80 -8.13
CA VAL A 29 19.89 -15.13 -7.68
C VAL A 29 20.40 -14.15 -8.74
N CYS A 30 20.94 -13.02 -8.29
CA CYS A 30 21.62 -12.05 -9.14
C CYS A 30 22.83 -11.45 -8.41
N ASP A 31 23.87 -11.08 -9.15
CA ASP A 31 25.03 -10.36 -8.60
C ASP A 31 24.73 -8.87 -8.35
N THR A 32 23.57 -8.37 -8.81
CA THR A 32 23.18 -6.95 -8.69
C THR A 32 21.72 -6.82 -8.23
N PRO A 33 21.33 -5.70 -7.57
CA PRO A 33 20.00 -5.57 -6.98
C PRO A 33 18.86 -5.47 -7.99
N ALA A 34 19.15 -5.10 -9.25
CA ALA A 34 18.16 -4.92 -10.31
C ALA A 34 18.70 -5.43 -11.66
N GLY A 35 19.26 -6.65 -11.64
CA GLY A 35 19.81 -7.31 -12.82
C GLY A 35 18.90 -8.41 -13.38
N GLU A 36 19.52 -9.28 -14.17
CA GLU A 36 18.89 -10.50 -14.66
C GLU A 36 19.03 -11.58 -13.59
N PHE A 37 17.89 -11.99 -13.02
CA PHE A 37 17.85 -13.02 -11.99
C PHE A 37 17.82 -14.40 -12.65
N GLU A 38 18.73 -15.27 -12.24
CA GLU A 38 18.78 -16.66 -12.68
C GLU A 38 18.12 -17.56 -11.64
N PHE A 39 17.40 -18.59 -12.08
CA PHE A 39 16.80 -19.55 -11.16
C PHE A 39 17.88 -20.25 -10.32
N HIS A 40 17.75 -20.15 -9.00
CA HIS A 40 18.70 -20.71 -8.03
C HIS A 40 18.22 -22.07 -7.50
N GLY A 41 16.95 -22.18 -7.13
CA GLY A 41 16.40 -23.43 -6.61
C GLY A 41 15.03 -23.29 -5.97
N TYR A 42 14.57 -24.39 -5.36
CA TYR A 42 13.37 -24.41 -4.53
C TYR A 42 13.76 -24.53 -3.07
N VAL A 43 13.04 -23.87 -2.17
CA VAL A 43 13.24 -24.08 -0.73
C VAL A 43 12.82 -25.51 -0.36
N HIS A 44 13.66 -26.24 0.35
CA HIS A 44 13.44 -27.64 0.66
C HIS A 44 13.93 -28.05 2.05
N TYR A 45 13.34 -29.12 2.57
CA TYR A 45 13.80 -29.81 3.77
C TYR A 45 15.13 -30.53 3.53
N ALA A 46 15.80 -30.96 4.61
CA ALA A 46 17.07 -31.70 4.53
C ALA A 46 16.98 -33.02 3.73
N ASP A 47 15.79 -33.60 3.59
CA ASP A 47 15.55 -34.81 2.77
C ASP A 47 15.28 -34.50 1.29
N GLY A 48 15.29 -33.23 0.90
CA GLY A 48 15.02 -32.76 -0.47
C GLY A 48 13.55 -32.54 -0.80
N THR A 49 12.61 -32.84 0.12
CA THR A 49 11.19 -32.52 -0.06
C THR A 49 11.02 -31.00 -0.11
N LYS A 50 10.29 -30.46 -1.08
CA LYS A 50 10.09 -29.01 -1.17
C LYS A 50 9.15 -28.53 -0.07
N LEU A 51 9.41 -27.31 0.42
CA LEU A 51 8.47 -26.61 1.29
C LEU A 51 7.17 -26.37 0.52
N GLY A 52 6.06 -26.83 1.07
CA GLY A 52 4.73 -26.86 0.46
C GLY A 52 4.31 -28.23 -0.09
N GLU A 53 5.20 -29.21 -0.20
CA GLU A 53 4.89 -30.59 -0.62
C GLU A 53 4.87 -31.59 0.55
N LYS A 54 5.46 -31.24 1.70
CA LYS A 54 5.54 -32.15 2.85
C LYS A 54 4.19 -32.24 3.56
N GLU A 55 3.84 -33.45 3.99
CA GLU A 55 2.63 -33.66 4.80
C GLU A 55 2.69 -32.79 6.07
N GLY A 56 1.65 -31.97 6.27
CA GLY A 56 1.56 -30.99 7.35
C GLY A 56 1.93 -29.56 6.96
N ASP A 57 2.54 -29.33 5.80
CA ASP A 57 2.77 -27.98 5.28
C ASP A 57 1.43 -27.29 4.94
N GLU A 58 1.26 -26.06 5.39
CA GLU A 58 0.12 -25.23 5.00
C GLU A 58 0.45 -24.50 3.67
N PRO A 59 -0.44 -24.55 2.64
CA PRO A 59 -0.13 -24.02 1.31
C PRO A 59 0.16 -22.50 1.24
N SER A 60 1.40 -22.05 1.46
CA SER A 60 1.68 -20.63 1.71
C SER A 60 2.22 -19.91 0.47
N PHE A 61 2.17 -18.57 0.49
CA PHE A 61 2.78 -17.70 -0.51
C PHE A 61 3.29 -16.42 0.17
N ASP A 62 3.57 -15.37 -0.61
CA ASP A 62 4.09 -14.07 -0.16
C ASP A 62 5.33 -14.20 0.74
N PRO A 63 6.49 -14.61 0.21
CA PRO A 63 7.70 -14.70 1.00
C PRO A 63 8.11 -13.34 1.57
N GLY A 64 8.39 -13.30 2.88
CA GLY A 64 9.15 -12.25 3.54
C GLY A 64 10.51 -12.80 3.97
N VAL A 65 11.60 -12.05 3.81
CA VAL A 65 12.94 -12.58 4.06
C VAL A 65 13.91 -11.59 4.70
N ILE A 66 14.77 -12.09 5.58
CA ILE A 66 15.96 -11.39 6.08
C ILE A 66 17.12 -12.37 6.30
N THR A 67 18.32 -11.98 5.88
CA THR A 67 19.56 -12.74 6.11
C THR A 67 20.36 -12.09 7.22
N GLU A 68 20.83 -12.89 8.17
CA GLU A 68 21.74 -12.45 9.23
C GLU A 68 22.89 -13.43 9.42
N GLY A 69 24.10 -12.97 9.12
CA GLY A 69 25.28 -13.83 9.11
C GLY A 69 25.10 -14.95 8.08
N ASP A 70 25.19 -16.20 8.53
CA ASP A 70 25.07 -17.39 7.69
C ASP A 70 23.64 -17.99 7.68
N LYS A 71 22.64 -17.29 8.25
CA LYS A 71 21.26 -17.76 8.35
C LYS A 71 20.29 -16.85 7.62
N THR A 72 19.32 -17.44 6.96
CA THR A 72 18.23 -16.71 6.31
C THR A 72 16.89 -17.10 6.93
N TYR A 73 16.10 -16.10 7.32
CA TYR A 73 14.79 -16.30 7.94
C TYR A 73 13.72 -16.03 6.89
N LEU A 74 12.99 -17.08 6.51
CA LEU A 74 11.93 -17.05 5.50
C LEU A 74 10.58 -17.12 6.20
N TYR A 75 9.75 -16.11 5.97
CA TYR A 75 8.41 -15.98 6.51
C TYR A 75 7.40 -16.22 5.40
N LEU A 76 6.40 -17.03 5.68
CA LEU A 76 5.34 -17.39 4.73
C LEU A 76 4.01 -17.48 5.46
N GLY A 77 2.91 -17.35 4.76
CA GLY A 77 1.60 -17.69 5.30
C GLY A 77 0.46 -17.16 4.46
N PHE A 78 -0.72 -17.73 4.69
CA PHE A 78 -1.97 -17.20 4.15
C PHE A 78 -3.14 -17.66 5.00
N CYS A 79 -4.04 -16.75 5.38
CA CYS A 79 -5.13 -17.00 6.32
C CYS A 79 -6.41 -16.27 5.91
N GLY A 80 -7.01 -16.70 4.80
CA GLY A 80 -8.30 -16.16 4.36
C GLY A 80 -9.39 -16.24 5.44
N PRO A 81 -10.22 -15.19 5.61
CA PRO A 81 -11.31 -15.21 6.59
C PRO A 81 -12.22 -16.44 6.43
N GLY A 82 -12.31 -17.24 7.50
CA GLY A 82 -13.13 -18.46 7.54
C GLY A 82 -12.42 -19.74 7.10
N ASP A 83 -11.16 -19.67 6.62
CA ASP A 83 -10.38 -20.87 6.28
C ASP A 83 -9.73 -21.48 7.53
N THR A 84 -10.30 -22.59 8.00
CA THR A 84 -9.80 -23.33 9.17
C THR A 84 -8.61 -24.24 8.88
N SER A 85 -8.23 -24.39 7.60
CA SER A 85 -7.03 -25.18 7.22
C SER A 85 -5.73 -24.42 7.47
N ARG A 86 -5.82 -23.13 7.82
CA ARG A 86 -4.71 -22.20 7.95
C ARG A 86 -4.59 -21.64 9.35
N THR A 87 -3.37 -21.59 9.88
CA THR A 87 -3.15 -21.21 11.27
C THR A 87 -2.41 -19.90 11.44
N GLY A 88 -1.63 -19.45 10.46
CA GLY A 88 -0.96 -18.15 10.52
C GLY A 88 0.25 -18.02 9.61
N SER A 89 1.17 -17.15 10.02
CA SER A 89 2.48 -17.01 9.39
C SER A 89 3.52 -17.85 10.11
N PHE A 90 4.37 -18.52 9.34
CA PHE A 90 5.45 -19.37 9.80
C PHE A 90 6.80 -18.81 9.38
N VAL A 91 7.80 -18.99 10.23
CA VAL A 91 9.21 -18.75 9.91
C VAL A 91 9.95 -20.08 9.75
N SER A 92 10.74 -20.21 8.69
CA SER A 92 11.76 -21.25 8.52
C SER A 92 13.14 -20.62 8.52
N VAL A 93 14.14 -21.34 9.03
CA VAL A 93 15.54 -20.90 8.96
C VAL A 93 16.24 -21.71 7.89
N LEU A 94 16.86 -21.02 6.94
CA LEU A 94 17.61 -21.58 5.82
C LEU A 94 19.12 -21.48 6.09
N ASP A 95 19.86 -22.45 5.55
CA ASP A 95 21.33 -22.43 5.52
C ASP A 95 21.84 -21.36 4.54
N LYS A 96 23.16 -21.17 4.52
CA LYS A 96 23.88 -20.24 3.65
C LYS A 96 23.72 -20.50 2.14
N ASP A 97 23.19 -21.65 1.75
CA ASP A 97 22.84 -21.96 0.36
C ASP A 97 21.52 -21.31 -0.08
N MET A 98 20.82 -20.65 0.85
CA MET A 98 19.59 -19.88 0.63
C MET A 98 18.36 -20.73 0.29
N VAL A 99 18.45 -22.07 0.33
CA VAL A 99 17.34 -22.97 -0.06
C VAL A 99 17.13 -24.14 0.90
N THR A 100 18.14 -24.55 1.67
CA THR A 100 18.02 -25.69 2.58
C THR A 100 17.49 -25.25 3.94
N ILE A 101 16.34 -25.80 4.35
CA ILE A 101 15.78 -25.58 5.70
C ILE A 101 16.62 -26.32 6.75
N ILE A 102 17.17 -25.56 7.69
CA ILE A 102 17.92 -26.05 8.86
C ILE A 102 17.12 -25.99 10.16
N GLU A 103 16.10 -25.12 10.23
CA GLU A 103 15.10 -25.12 11.31
C GLU A 103 13.70 -25.10 10.69
N ASN A 104 12.90 -26.12 11.01
CA ASN A 104 11.56 -26.34 10.45
C ASN A 104 10.61 -25.15 10.70
N PRO A 105 9.54 -25.01 9.89
CA PRO A 105 8.52 -23.97 10.08
C PRO A 105 8.03 -23.86 11.53
N LYS A 106 8.03 -22.64 12.06
CA LYS A 106 7.51 -22.29 13.39
C LYS A 106 6.50 -21.16 13.24
N LEU A 107 5.31 -21.31 13.83
CA LEU A 107 4.27 -20.28 13.84
C LEU A 107 4.76 -19.03 14.59
N VAL A 108 4.58 -17.85 13.99
CA VAL A 108 5.04 -16.54 14.53
C VAL A 108 3.93 -15.49 14.64
N ALA A 109 2.87 -15.59 13.84
CA ALA A 109 1.71 -14.71 13.92
C ALA A 109 0.44 -15.49 13.62
N PRO A 110 -0.64 -15.38 14.42
CA PRO A 110 -1.85 -16.17 14.20
C PRO A 110 -2.75 -15.58 13.13
N GLY A 111 -3.35 -16.48 12.34
CA GLY A 111 -4.47 -16.15 11.46
C GLY A 111 -5.79 -15.96 12.23
N CYS A 112 -6.82 -15.49 11.54
CA CYS A 112 -8.12 -15.18 12.16
C CYS A 112 -8.83 -16.39 12.78
N MET A 113 -8.44 -17.62 12.40
CA MET A 113 -8.98 -18.88 12.92
C MET A 113 -8.15 -19.47 14.08
N ASN A 114 -7.02 -18.86 14.44
CA ASN A 114 -6.08 -19.36 15.47
C ASN A 114 -5.81 -18.32 16.57
N LYS A 115 -6.88 -17.66 17.04
CA LYS A 115 -6.85 -16.51 17.95
C LYS A 115 -6.19 -16.76 19.31
N GLU A 116 -6.26 -18.00 19.79
CA GLU A 116 -5.73 -18.38 21.11
C GLU A 116 -4.20 -18.38 21.18
N PHE A 117 -3.51 -18.42 20.03
CA PHE A 117 -2.05 -18.47 20.00
C PHE A 117 -1.39 -17.16 20.47
N ALA A 118 -1.93 -16.01 20.06
CA ALA A 118 -1.46 -14.69 20.48
C ALA A 118 -2.64 -13.70 20.53
N PRO A 119 -3.30 -13.53 21.70
CA PRO A 119 -4.53 -12.76 21.82
C PRO A 119 -4.43 -11.27 21.45
N ASP A 120 -3.23 -10.69 21.51
CA ASP A 120 -2.96 -9.29 21.13
C ASP A 120 -3.09 -9.05 19.60
N PHE A 121 -3.07 -10.10 18.78
CA PHE A 121 -3.34 -10.02 17.34
C PHE A 121 -4.84 -10.05 17.00
N ASN A 122 -5.74 -10.29 17.96
CA ASN A 122 -7.14 -10.66 17.66
C ASN A 122 -7.95 -9.61 16.91
N GLU A 123 -7.63 -8.33 17.08
CA GLU A 123 -8.27 -7.23 16.35
C GLU A 123 -7.76 -7.14 14.91
N HIS A 124 -6.49 -7.51 14.68
CA HIS A 124 -5.80 -7.41 13.40
C HIS A 124 -5.02 -8.70 13.09
N PRO A 125 -5.70 -9.86 12.98
CA PRO A 125 -5.01 -11.14 12.82
C PRO A 125 -4.34 -11.23 11.45
N PHE A 126 -3.31 -12.05 11.33
CA PHE A 126 -2.56 -12.24 10.09
C PHE A 126 -3.47 -12.73 8.95
N PHE A 127 -3.31 -12.14 7.76
CA PHE A 127 -3.93 -12.59 6.52
C PHE A 127 -2.86 -13.04 5.51
N GLU A 128 -1.96 -12.15 5.12
CA GLU A 128 -0.93 -12.41 4.09
C GLU A 128 0.24 -11.40 4.17
N ALA A 129 1.09 -11.37 3.15
CA ALA A 129 2.14 -10.36 2.98
C ALA A 129 3.15 -10.20 4.13
N PRO A 130 3.72 -11.28 4.70
CA PRO A 130 4.75 -11.13 5.71
C PRO A 130 5.99 -10.43 5.15
N SER A 131 6.55 -9.52 5.93
CA SER A 131 7.80 -8.83 5.65
C SER A 131 8.53 -8.59 6.97
N ILE A 132 9.85 -8.75 6.99
CA ILE A 132 10.64 -8.66 8.21
C ILE A 132 11.79 -7.68 8.06
N ARG A 133 11.95 -6.76 9.02
CA ARG A 133 13.02 -5.76 9.00
C ARG A 133 13.63 -5.61 10.37
N LYS A 134 14.93 -5.33 10.43
CA LYS A 134 15.65 -5.13 11.69
C LYS A 134 16.07 -3.68 11.84
N ARG A 135 15.80 -3.10 13.01
CA ARG A 135 16.24 -1.76 13.39
C ARG A 135 16.59 -1.73 14.87
N ASN A 136 17.77 -1.19 15.21
CA ASN A 136 18.24 -1.03 16.59
C ASN A 136 18.13 -2.31 17.44
N GLY A 137 18.47 -3.46 16.84
CA GLY A 137 18.42 -4.76 17.52
C GLY A 137 17.01 -5.38 17.63
N LYS A 138 15.96 -4.70 17.18
CA LYS A 138 14.58 -5.20 17.16
C LYS A 138 14.15 -5.61 15.76
N TYR A 139 13.30 -6.62 15.71
CA TYR A 139 12.69 -7.15 14.49
C TYR A 139 11.25 -6.67 14.38
N TYR A 140 10.91 -6.17 13.20
CA TYR A 140 9.61 -5.64 12.83
C TYR A 140 9.01 -6.57 11.78
N PHE A 141 8.07 -7.41 12.22
CA PHE A 141 7.28 -8.28 11.36
C PHE A 141 6.06 -7.52 10.87
N VAL A 142 6.14 -7.01 9.64
CA VAL A 142 5.06 -6.34 8.91
C VAL A 142 4.18 -7.38 8.23
N TYR A 143 2.86 -7.18 8.20
CA TYR A 143 1.93 -8.10 7.54
C TYR A 143 0.63 -7.39 7.14
N SER A 144 -0.09 -7.94 6.16
CA SER A 144 -1.47 -7.54 5.88
C SER A 144 -2.42 -8.28 6.83
N SER A 145 -3.32 -7.55 7.48
CA SER A 145 -4.29 -8.16 8.41
C SER A 145 -5.52 -8.71 7.67
N ALA A 146 -6.36 -9.46 8.40
CA ALA A 146 -7.66 -9.93 7.90
C ALA A 146 -8.68 -8.82 7.62
N ALA A 147 -8.39 -7.55 7.97
CA ALA A 147 -9.13 -6.39 7.49
C ALA A 147 -8.79 -6.05 6.02
N MET A 148 -7.77 -6.69 5.44
CA MET A 148 -7.30 -6.57 4.06
C MET A 148 -6.71 -5.22 3.66
N HIS A 149 -7.25 -4.09 4.14
CA HIS A 149 -6.87 -2.75 3.69
C HIS A 149 -5.63 -2.17 4.37
N GLU A 150 -5.00 -2.88 5.29
CA GLU A 150 -3.98 -2.33 6.18
C GLU A 150 -2.74 -3.20 6.30
N LEU A 151 -1.60 -2.55 6.52
CA LEU A 151 -0.37 -3.18 6.95
C LEU A 151 -0.15 -2.91 8.43
N CYS A 152 -0.11 -3.98 9.19
CA CYS A 152 0.19 -3.98 10.61
C CYS A 152 1.64 -4.39 10.85
N TYR A 153 2.09 -4.28 12.09
CA TYR A 153 3.38 -4.84 12.50
C TYR A 153 3.35 -5.45 13.89
N ALA A 154 4.31 -6.33 14.14
CA ALA A 154 4.62 -6.87 15.44
C ALA A 154 6.14 -6.85 15.69
N MET A 155 6.53 -6.71 16.96
CA MET A 155 7.93 -6.51 17.36
C MET A 155 8.48 -7.70 18.14
N SER A 156 9.76 -8.01 17.96
CA SER A 156 10.49 -8.99 18.77
C SER A 156 11.97 -8.63 18.91
N ASP A 157 12.63 -9.15 19.93
CA ASP A 157 14.10 -9.11 20.06
C ASP A 157 14.78 -10.30 19.34
N SER A 158 13.98 -11.19 18.72
CA SER A 158 14.42 -12.37 17.99
C SER A 158 13.72 -12.45 16.63
N PRO A 159 14.40 -12.87 15.55
CA PRO A 159 13.73 -13.04 14.25
C PRO A 159 12.65 -14.13 14.32
N VAL A 160 12.78 -15.11 15.22
CA VAL A 160 11.82 -16.22 15.34
C VAL A 160 10.77 -16.03 16.45
N GLY A 161 10.59 -14.79 16.89
CA GLY A 161 9.63 -14.42 17.94
C GLY A 161 10.03 -14.88 19.36
N PRO A 162 9.11 -14.79 20.34
CA PRO A 162 7.71 -14.39 20.17
C PRO A 162 7.58 -12.93 19.73
N PHE A 163 6.57 -12.64 18.91
CA PHE A 163 6.25 -11.28 18.47
C PHE A 163 5.11 -10.72 19.31
N THR A 164 5.14 -9.41 19.55
CA THR A 164 4.07 -8.65 20.21
C THR A 164 3.49 -7.65 19.23
N TYR A 165 2.16 -7.61 19.09
CA TYR A 165 1.47 -6.71 18.19
C TYR A 165 1.81 -5.24 18.49
N GLY A 166 2.13 -4.48 17.44
CA GLY A 166 2.60 -3.09 17.54
C GLY A 166 1.61 -2.05 17.01
N GLY A 167 0.62 -2.45 16.20
CA GLY A 167 -0.38 -1.55 15.63
C GLY A 167 -0.44 -1.57 14.10
N VAL A 168 -1.26 -0.68 13.56
CA VAL A 168 -1.39 -0.41 12.12
C VAL A 168 -0.34 0.62 11.72
N ILE A 169 0.47 0.32 10.69
CA ILE A 169 1.39 1.30 10.10
C ILE A 169 0.66 2.16 9.07
N VAL A 170 -0.08 1.55 8.16
CA VAL A 170 -0.80 2.26 7.08
C VAL A 170 -2.06 1.52 6.68
N SER A 171 -3.12 2.27 6.37
CA SER A 171 -4.34 1.77 5.76
C SER A 171 -4.49 2.40 4.39
N ASN A 172 -4.68 1.60 3.33
CA ASN A 172 -4.80 2.11 1.96
C ASN A 172 -6.10 2.90 1.70
N CYS A 173 -6.93 3.08 2.74
CA CYS A 173 -8.12 3.93 2.76
C CYS A 173 -8.20 4.84 4.02
N ASP A 174 -7.09 5.01 4.76
CA ASP A 174 -6.97 5.81 6.00
C ASP A 174 -8.03 5.53 7.09
N LEU A 175 -8.60 4.32 7.11
CA LEU A 175 -9.40 3.89 8.26
C LEU A 175 -8.54 3.88 9.54
N GLY A 176 -9.13 4.34 10.65
CA GLY A 176 -8.46 4.50 11.93
C GLY A 176 -7.91 5.90 12.21
N ILE A 177 -7.77 6.75 11.18
CA ILE A 177 -7.27 8.13 11.34
C ILE A 177 -8.42 9.11 11.51
N ASP A 178 -8.46 9.80 12.65
CA ASP A 178 -9.50 10.76 13.04
C ASP A 178 -9.02 12.23 13.14
N THR A 179 -7.75 12.49 12.80
CA THR A 179 -7.13 13.82 12.93
C THR A 179 -7.64 14.85 11.93
N TYR A 180 -8.21 14.40 10.80
CA TYR A 180 -8.69 15.28 9.72
C TYR A 180 -10.08 14.88 9.16
N LYS A 181 -10.68 13.79 9.67
CA LYS A 181 -11.99 13.24 9.28
C LYS A 181 -12.54 12.35 10.39
N ASP A 182 -13.74 11.82 10.24
CA ASP A 182 -14.19 10.70 11.09
C ASP A 182 -13.35 9.43 10.80
N GLY A 183 -12.89 8.76 11.87
CA GLY A 183 -12.00 7.58 11.77
C GLY A 183 -12.58 6.39 11.01
N LYS A 184 -13.90 6.33 10.84
CA LYS A 184 -14.61 5.26 10.11
C LYS A 184 -14.95 5.64 8.68
N THR A 185 -14.65 6.87 8.26
CA THR A 185 -14.88 7.34 6.90
C THR A 185 -13.66 6.97 6.03
N PRO A 186 -13.82 6.10 5.01
CA PRO A 186 -12.73 5.79 4.09
C PRO A 186 -12.47 6.98 3.15
N VAL A 187 -11.22 7.17 2.73
CA VAL A 187 -10.83 8.23 1.76
C VAL A 187 -10.45 7.69 0.39
N ALA A 188 -10.37 6.37 0.26
CA ALA A 188 -10.19 5.63 -0.98
C ALA A 188 -10.88 4.26 -0.84
N PRO A 189 -11.22 3.57 -1.93
CA PRO A 189 -11.72 2.21 -1.88
C PRO A 189 -10.62 1.28 -1.39
N GLY A 190 -10.85 0.64 -0.25
CA GLY A 190 -9.99 -0.38 0.32
C GLY A 190 -10.10 -1.72 -0.43
N ALA A 191 -9.04 -2.50 -0.35
CA ALA A 191 -8.91 -3.90 -0.75
C ALA A 191 -7.56 -4.40 -0.23
N ASN A 192 -7.08 -5.59 -0.64
CA ASN A 192 -5.82 -6.17 -0.13
C ASN A 192 -4.67 -5.16 -0.05
N ASN A 193 -3.74 -5.36 0.87
CA ASN A 193 -2.58 -4.49 1.00
C ASN A 193 -1.33 -5.35 1.07
N HIS A 194 -0.22 -4.84 0.55
CA HIS A 194 1.03 -5.58 0.51
C HIS A 194 2.19 -4.59 0.54
N GLY A 195 3.22 -4.86 1.35
CA GLY A 195 4.29 -3.92 1.50
C GLY A 195 5.28 -4.23 2.61
N SER A 196 6.18 -3.28 2.86
CA SER A 196 7.30 -3.42 3.77
C SER A 196 7.81 -2.07 4.23
N ILE A 197 8.55 -2.02 5.34
CA ILE A 197 9.29 -0.83 5.75
C ILE A 197 10.74 -0.89 5.23
N ILE A 198 11.27 0.22 4.75
CA ILE A 198 12.64 0.28 4.20
C ILE A 198 13.30 1.59 4.65
N GLU A 199 14.57 1.48 5.02
CA GLU A 199 15.45 2.62 5.25
C GLU A 199 16.05 3.09 3.92
N ILE A 200 15.88 4.38 3.61
CA ILE A 200 16.43 5.03 2.42
C ILE A 200 17.19 6.27 2.91
N GLY A 201 18.52 6.21 2.83
CA GLY A 201 19.36 7.20 3.49
C GLY A 201 19.21 7.09 5.00
N ASP A 202 18.92 8.21 5.67
CA ASP A 202 18.70 8.27 7.12
C ASP A 202 17.21 8.22 7.51
N GLU A 203 16.33 7.95 6.54
CA GLU A 203 14.88 8.05 6.69
C GLU A 203 14.20 6.71 6.43
N TRP A 204 13.11 6.45 7.16
CA TRP A 204 12.34 5.22 7.02
C TRP A 204 11.01 5.46 6.33
N TYR A 205 10.64 4.53 5.48
CA TYR A 205 9.41 4.59 4.69
C TYR A 205 8.63 3.28 4.82
N ILE A 206 7.31 3.37 4.87
CA ILE A 206 6.42 2.24 4.57
C ILE A 206 6.11 2.26 3.09
N PHE A 207 6.39 1.18 2.39
CA PHE A 207 5.93 0.92 1.03
C PHE A 207 4.67 0.07 1.10
N TYR A 208 3.69 0.40 0.27
CA TYR A 208 2.40 -0.29 0.21
C TYR A 208 1.77 -0.09 -1.17
N HIS A 209 0.54 -0.57 -1.40
CA HIS A 209 -0.19 -0.26 -2.62
C HIS A 209 -1.59 0.30 -2.39
N ARG A 210 -2.11 0.97 -3.42
CA ARG A 210 -3.53 1.31 -3.55
C ARG A 210 -4.08 0.80 -4.87
N HIS A 211 -5.40 0.75 -4.97
CA HIS A 211 -6.07 0.17 -6.13
C HIS A 211 -6.38 1.18 -7.22
N THR A 212 -6.24 0.74 -8.46
CA THR A 212 -6.63 1.49 -9.66
C THR A 212 -7.66 0.67 -10.44
N ASN A 213 -8.28 1.26 -11.46
CA ASN A 213 -9.23 0.60 -12.35
C ASN A 213 -10.48 0.00 -11.66
N ASN A 214 -10.74 0.38 -10.40
CA ASN A 214 -11.83 -0.14 -9.55
C ASN A 214 -11.88 -1.68 -9.50
N THR A 215 -10.72 -2.30 -9.31
CA THR A 215 -10.56 -3.75 -9.27
C THR A 215 -9.51 -4.14 -8.23
N TRP A 216 -9.61 -5.35 -7.69
CA TRP A 216 -8.67 -5.92 -6.72
C TRP A 216 -7.31 -6.30 -7.35
N TYR A 217 -7.20 -6.26 -8.68
CA TYR A 217 -6.05 -6.79 -9.41
C TYR A 217 -5.09 -5.71 -9.96
N CYS A 218 -5.55 -4.45 -10.08
CA CYS A 218 -4.76 -3.33 -10.59
C CYS A 218 -4.34 -2.43 -9.43
N ARG A 219 -3.04 -2.22 -9.28
CA ARG A 219 -2.45 -1.56 -8.11
C ARG A 219 -1.38 -0.57 -8.52
N GLN A 220 -1.23 0.46 -7.70
CA GLN A 220 -0.17 1.45 -7.77
C GLN A 220 0.66 1.39 -6.50
N GLY A 221 1.98 1.28 -6.63
CA GLY A 221 2.89 1.36 -5.50
C GLY A 221 2.91 2.77 -4.90
N CYS A 222 2.93 2.83 -3.57
CA CYS A 222 2.93 4.05 -2.78
C CYS A 222 3.96 3.93 -1.66
N ALA A 223 4.35 5.07 -1.09
CA ALA A 223 5.25 5.10 0.04
C ALA A 223 4.92 6.28 0.95
N GLU A 224 5.03 6.10 2.26
CA GLU A 224 4.92 7.19 3.23
C GLU A 224 6.10 7.17 4.17
N LYS A 225 6.56 8.36 4.58
CA LYS A 225 7.58 8.47 5.61
C LYS A 225 7.01 8.00 6.94
N ILE A 226 7.75 7.16 7.67
CA ILE A 226 7.40 6.73 9.03
C ILE A 226 8.40 7.25 10.04
N SER A 227 8.03 7.21 11.31
CA SER A 227 8.93 7.53 12.42
C SER A 227 8.70 6.56 13.55
N PHE A 228 9.75 6.34 14.34
CA PHE A 228 9.72 5.43 15.46
C PHE A 228 9.67 6.24 16.75
N ASN A 229 8.73 5.88 17.63
CA ASN A 229 8.67 6.36 19.00
C ASN A 229 9.91 5.86 19.80
N GLU A 230 10.13 6.41 20.99
CA GLU A 230 11.28 6.06 21.83
C GLU A 230 11.36 4.56 22.19
N ASP A 231 10.21 3.91 22.35
CA ASP A 231 10.09 2.47 22.61
C ASP A 231 10.23 1.60 21.35
N GLY A 232 10.37 2.24 20.19
CA GLY A 232 10.47 1.60 18.88
C GLY A 232 9.13 1.35 18.20
N THR A 233 7.99 1.72 18.78
CA THR A 233 6.69 1.61 18.11
C THR A 233 6.54 2.63 16.96
N ILE A 234 5.62 2.37 16.05
CA ILE A 234 5.30 3.19 14.87
C ILE A 234 3.84 3.62 14.99
N ASN A 235 3.58 4.91 14.84
CA ASN A 235 2.22 5.42 14.75
C ASN A 235 1.67 5.22 13.34
N GLN A 236 0.36 5.01 13.21
CA GLN A 236 -0.28 4.93 11.91
C GLN A 236 -0.04 6.23 11.11
N VAL A 237 0.44 6.09 9.88
CA VAL A 237 0.62 7.20 8.94
C VAL A 237 -0.55 7.28 7.96
N GLU A 238 -0.83 8.50 7.54
CA GLU A 238 -1.83 8.80 6.52
C GLU A 238 -1.27 8.60 5.11
N ILE A 239 -2.15 8.31 4.15
CA ILE A 239 -1.77 8.27 2.74
C ILE A 239 -1.66 9.69 2.15
N THR A 240 -0.57 9.93 1.41
CA THR A 240 -0.27 11.23 0.82
C THR A 240 0.05 11.12 -0.67
N SER A 241 0.08 12.27 -1.33
CA SER A 241 0.60 12.46 -2.68
C SER A 241 2.10 12.77 -2.69
N CYS A 242 2.74 12.86 -1.51
CA CYS A 242 4.15 13.25 -1.40
C CYS A 242 5.08 12.08 -1.69
N GLY A 243 4.71 10.85 -1.34
CA GLY A 243 5.56 9.70 -1.61
C GLY A 243 6.96 9.85 -1.00
N LEU A 244 7.97 9.65 -1.84
CA LEU A 244 9.39 9.81 -1.48
C LEU A 244 9.91 11.26 -1.59
N ASN A 245 9.03 12.27 -1.75
CA ASN A 245 9.43 13.67 -1.96
C ASN A 245 10.10 14.33 -0.74
N GLY A 246 9.98 13.73 0.46
CA GLY A 246 10.62 14.22 1.70
C GLY A 246 9.88 15.38 2.39
N GLY A 247 8.76 15.83 1.83
CA GLY A 247 7.91 16.89 2.38
C GLY A 247 6.77 17.25 1.43
N PRO A 248 5.98 18.29 1.74
CA PRO A 248 4.89 18.78 0.89
C PRO A 248 5.36 19.05 -0.55
N LEU A 249 4.51 18.76 -1.51
CA LEU A 249 4.72 19.13 -2.91
C LEU A 249 4.72 20.66 -3.04
N VAL A 250 5.38 21.19 -4.07
CA VAL A 250 5.39 22.64 -4.29
C VAL A 250 4.00 23.08 -4.73
N GLY A 251 3.39 24.05 -4.05
CA GLY A 251 2.08 24.60 -4.40
C GLY A 251 2.09 25.48 -5.65
N LYS A 252 2.74 25.04 -6.73
CA LYS A 252 2.86 25.73 -8.01
C LYS A 252 3.13 24.71 -9.11
N GLY A 253 2.62 24.98 -10.31
CA GLY A 253 2.89 24.18 -11.50
C GLY A 253 1.84 23.11 -11.74
N LYS A 254 2.13 22.21 -12.69
CA LYS A 254 1.17 21.24 -13.22
C LYS A 254 1.40 19.85 -12.62
N TYR A 255 0.34 19.24 -12.13
CA TYR A 255 0.35 17.93 -11.47
C TYR A 255 -0.66 16.98 -12.12
N PRO A 256 -0.30 15.71 -12.32
CA PRO A 256 -1.25 14.75 -12.85
C PRO A 256 -2.19 14.24 -11.76
N ALA A 257 -3.46 14.05 -12.11
CA ALA A 257 -4.49 13.66 -11.16
C ALA A 257 -4.29 12.25 -10.59
N TYR A 258 -3.48 11.39 -11.24
CA TYR A 258 -3.19 10.05 -10.75
C TYR A 258 -2.36 10.03 -9.45
N ILE A 259 -1.81 11.17 -9.00
CA ILE A 259 -1.13 11.25 -7.70
C ILE A 259 -2.12 11.40 -6.54
N ALA A 260 -3.42 11.54 -6.81
CA ALA A 260 -4.46 11.63 -5.80
C ALA A 260 -4.31 10.52 -4.76
N CYS A 261 -4.17 10.90 -3.49
CA CYS A 261 -4.13 9.96 -2.40
C CYS A 261 -5.53 9.67 -1.85
N HIS A 262 -6.45 10.63 -1.96
CA HIS A 262 -7.86 10.42 -1.66
C HIS A 262 -8.66 10.39 -2.95
N VAL A 263 -9.50 9.37 -3.11
CA VAL A 263 -10.40 9.20 -4.23
C VAL A 263 -11.69 8.59 -3.69
N TYR A 264 -12.66 9.44 -3.31
CA TYR A 264 -13.82 9.00 -2.55
C TYR A 264 -15.13 9.53 -3.13
N LYS A 265 -16.23 8.91 -2.69
CA LYS A 265 -17.57 9.46 -2.76
C LYS A 265 -18.15 9.51 -1.35
N LYS A 266 -18.89 10.56 -1.04
CA LYS A 266 -19.56 10.67 0.26
C LYS A 266 -20.41 9.42 0.53
N ASP A 267 -20.34 8.92 1.76
CA ASP A 267 -21.05 7.72 2.23
C ASP A 267 -20.71 6.41 1.49
N MET A 268 -19.53 6.32 0.86
CA MET A 268 -19.09 5.09 0.20
C MET A 268 -18.81 3.94 1.19
N GLY A 269 -19.00 2.72 0.72
CA GLY A 269 -18.51 1.52 1.39
C GLY A 269 -16.97 1.49 1.45
N VAL A 270 -16.45 0.68 2.35
CA VAL A 270 -15.00 0.54 2.55
C VAL A 270 -14.35 -0.12 1.36
N TYR A 271 -14.95 -1.19 0.81
CA TYR A 271 -14.29 -2.04 -0.15
C TYR A 271 -14.71 -1.77 -1.59
N ILE A 272 -13.79 -2.01 -2.52
CA ILE A 272 -14.06 -2.04 -3.97
C ILE A 272 -15.29 -2.93 -4.26
N GLY A 273 -16.21 -2.38 -5.05
CA GLY A 273 -17.46 -3.05 -5.44
C GLY A 273 -18.64 -2.81 -4.49
N GLN A 274 -18.44 -2.18 -3.32
CA GLN A 274 -19.54 -1.81 -2.43
C GLN A 274 -20.24 -0.51 -2.82
N SER A 275 -19.61 0.32 -3.64
CA SER A 275 -20.14 1.61 -4.08
C SER A 275 -19.57 2.01 -5.43
N GLU A 276 -20.34 2.80 -6.18
CA GLU A 276 -19.81 3.50 -7.35
C GLU A 276 -19.00 4.71 -6.90
N VAL A 277 -17.70 4.66 -7.16
CA VAL A 277 -16.70 5.62 -6.68
C VAL A 277 -15.84 6.08 -7.86
N PRO A 278 -15.19 7.25 -7.75
CA PRO A 278 -14.12 7.60 -8.67
C PRO A 278 -12.94 6.63 -8.53
N PHE A 279 -12.12 6.51 -9.57
CA PHE A 279 -10.92 5.67 -9.52
C PHE A 279 -9.88 6.11 -10.55
N ILE A 280 -8.62 5.88 -10.26
CA ILE A 280 -7.52 6.15 -11.19
C ILE A 280 -7.52 5.09 -12.31
N LYS A 281 -7.40 5.52 -13.56
CA LYS A 281 -7.35 4.65 -14.74
C LYS A 281 -6.39 5.21 -15.78
N GLN A 282 -5.81 4.33 -16.60
CA GLN A 282 -5.09 4.68 -17.82
C GLN A 282 -5.86 4.22 -19.06
N ASP A 283 -5.83 5.02 -20.12
CA ASP A 283 -6.22 4.56 -21.46
C ASP A 283 -5.06 3.79 -22.13
N GLY A 284 -5.39 2.92 -23.08
CA GLY A 284 -4.41 2.18 -23.87
C GLY A 284 -4.29 0.70 -23.48
N ALA A 285 -3.36 0.01 -24.14
CA ALA A 285 -3.04 -1.39 -23.88
C ALA A 285 -1.90 -1.53 -22.86
N ASP A 286 -1.65 -2.74 -22.40
CA ASP A 286 -0.52 -3.03 -21.52
C ASP A 286 0.80 -2.60 -22.18
N GLY A 287 1.61 -1.83 -21.44
CA GLY A 287 2.86 -1.25 -21.92
C GLY A 287 2.74 0.14 -22.57
N ASP A 288 1.52 0.63 -22.86
CA ASP A 288 1.33 2.01 -23.29
C ASP A 288 1.74 2.98 -22.19
N LYS A 289 2.52 4.00 -22.55
CA LYS A 289 2.88 5.11 -21.65
C LYS A 289 1.93 6.28 -21.88
N ARG A 290 0.76 6.24 -21.26
CA ARG A 290 -0.22 7.34 -21.30
C ARG A 290 -0.46 7.92 -19.93
N LEU A 291 -0.92 9.15 -19.90
CA LEU A 291 -1.24 9.80 -18.64
C LEU A 291 -2.52 9.23 -18.06
N SER A 292 -2.44 8.66 -16.86
CA SER A 292 -3.60 8.22 -16.09
C SER A 292 -4.44 9.42 -15.61
N PHE A 293 -5.73 9.20 -15.45
CA PHE A 293 -6.73 10.17 -15.01
C PHE A 293 -7.64 9.55 -13.95
N VAL A 294 -8.36 10.39 -13.22
CA VAL A 294 -9.44 9.93 -12.34
C VAL A 294 -10.72 9.84 -13.16
N HIS A 295 -11.26 8.64 -13.26
CA HIS A 295 -12.52 8.34 -13.94
C HIS A 295 -13.69 8.33 -12.95
N ASN A 296 -14.92 8.41 -13.49
CA ASN A 296 -16.16 8.27 -12.73
C ASN A 296 -16.31 9.27 -11.57
N VAL A 297 -15.91 10.53 -11.78
CA VAL A 297 -16.13 11.60 -10.81
C VAL A 297 -17.57 12.06 -10.95
N THR A 298 -18.42 11.61 -10.02
CA THR A 298 -19.87 11.92 -9.98
C THR A 298 -20.20 12.87 -8.83
N GLU A 299 -21.48 13.25 -8.69
CA GLU A 299 -21.95 14.03 -7.54
C GLU A 299 -21.41 13.50 -6.20
N ASN A 300 -20.96 14.40 -5.35
CA ASN A 300 -20.37 14.12 -4.03
C ASN A 300 -19.06 13.32 -4.07
N SER A 301 -18.38 13.29 -5.22
CA SER A 301 -17.02 12.75 -5.31
C SER A 301 -15.99 13.79 -4.90
N GLY A 302 -14.92 13.33 -4.25
CA GLY A 302 -13.77 14.14 -3.91
C GLY A 302 -12.46 13.46 -4.32
N ILE A 303 -11.55 14.26 -4.84
CA ILE A 303 -10.20 13.87 -5.22
C ILE A 303 -9.24 14.73 -4.42
N GLY A 304 -8.55 14.11 -3.47
CA GLY A 304 -7.66 14.78 -2.53
C GLY A 304 -6.19 14.52 -2.82
N PHE A 305 -5.40 15.56 -2.61
CA PHE A 305 -3.98 15.58 -2.84
C PHE A 305 -3.29 16.19 -1.62
N LYS A 306 -2.45 15.40 -0.94
CA LYS A 306 -1.86 15.76 0.35
C LYS A 306 -0.33 15.69 0.26
N TYR A 307 0.44 16.69 0.63
CA TYR A 307 0.12 18.10 0.86
C TYR A 307 0.85 18.94 -0.17
N PHE A 308 0.43 20.21 -0.28
CA PHE A 308 1.19 21.24 -0.98
C PHE A 308 1.62 22.32 0.00
N GLU A 309 2.80 22.87 -0.22
CA GLU A 309 3.23 24.15 0.35
C GLU A 309 2.77 25.27 -0.59
N PHE A 310 1.66 25.92 -0.25
CA PHE A 310 1.07 26.98 -1.05
C PHE A 310 1.70 28.34 -0.75
N ASN A 311 2.02 29.08 -1.81
CA ASN A 311 2.51 30.45 -1.69
C ASN A 311 1.96 31.29 -2.85
N GLY A 312 0.97 32.12 -2.54
CA GLY A 312 0.37 33.07 -3.46
C GLY A 312 -0.51 32.45 -4.54
N VAL A 313 -0.99 31.22 -4.37
CA VAL A 313 -1.87 30.57 -5.35
C VAL A 313 -3.23 31.27 -5.40
N LYS A 314 -3.60 31.77 -6.57
CA LYS A 314 -4.87 32.49 -6.80
C LYS A 314 -5.80 31.73 -7.72
N LYS A 315 -5.29 30.75 -8.44
CA LYS A 315 -6.06 30.03 -9.45
C LYS A 315 -5.64 28.57 -9.51
N VAL A 316 -6.64 27.72 -9.69
CA VAL A 316 -6.45 26.31 -10.03
C VAL A 316 -7.04 26.09 -11.41
N ARG A 317 -6.24 25.56 -12.34
CA ARG A 317 -6.77 25.08 -13.62
C ARG A 317 -6.98 23.59 -13.54
N VAL A 318 -8.18 23.12 -13.88
CA VAL A 318 -8.49 21.69 -13.88
C VAL A 318 -8.71 21.22 -15.31
N PHE A 319 -8.02 20.14 -15.70
CA PHE A 319 -8.16 19.52 -17.02
C PHE A 319 -9.17 18.38 -16.92
N ALA A 320 -10.38 18.62 -17.42
CA ALA A 320 -11.48 17.68 -17.29
C ALA A 320 -12.23 17.44 -18.61
N ARG A 321 -12.89 16.28 -18.70
CA ARG A 321 -13.84 15.94 -19.78
C ARG A 321 -14.99 15.13 -19.20
N GLY A 322 -16.00 14.83 -20.00
CA GLY A 322 -17.06 13.88 -19.66
C GLY A 322 -18.46 14.40 -19.94
N TYR A 323 -19.44 13.59 -19.59
CA TYR A 323 -20.86 13.90 -19.77
C TYR A 323 -21.46 14.43 -18.45
N GLY A 324 -20.81 15.45 -17.87
CA GLY A 324 -21.25 16.11 -16.65
C GLY A 324 -21.92 17.46 -16.91
N MET A 325 -22.87 17.82 -16.03
CA MET A 325 -23.45 19.16 -15.93
C MET A 325 -23.50 19.55 -14.45
N GLY A 326 -22.57 20.41 -14.03
CA GLY A 326 -22.32 20.68 -12.63
C GLY A 326 -21.19 21.67 -12.40
N PHE A 327 -20.53 21.59 -11.25
CA PHE A 327 -19.40 22.41 -10.87
C PHE A 327 -18.22 21.55 -10.43
N ILE A 328 -17.03 21.91 -10.90
CA ILE A 328 -15.77 21.53 -10.25
C ILE A 328 -15.52 22.57 -9.16
N GLU A 329 -15.21 22.11 -7.96
CA GLU A 329 -15.04 22.93 -6.76
C GLU A 329 -13.66 22.69 -6.15
N ILE A 330 -13.04 23.74 -5.63
CA ILE A 330 -11.73 23.70 -4.96
C ILE A 330 -11.91 23.88 -3.46
N ARG A 331 -11.31 22.99 -2.67
CA ARG A 331 -11.32 23.02 -1.20
C ARG A 331 -9.93 22.70 -0.64
N THR A 332 -9.72 23.02 0.64
CA THR A 332 -8.51 22.66 1.40
C THR A 332 -8.79 21.68 2.55
N SER A 333 -9.99 21.10 2.59
CA SER A 333 -10.34 19.95 3.43
C SER A 333 -11.53 19.21 2.82
N MET A 334 -11.76 17.96 3.24
CA MET A 334 -12.80 17.09 2.66
C MET A 334 -14.19 17.71 2.71
N ASP A 335 -14.55 18.30 3.85
CA ASP A 335 -15.86 18.92 4.10
C ASP A 335 -15.76 20.44 4.30
N GLY A 336 -14.62 21.05 3.95
CA GLY A 336 -14.37 22.49 4.12
C GLY A 336 -15.14 23.36 3.13
N GLU A 337 -15.00 24.67 3.25
CA GLU A 337 -15.65 25.62 2.34
C GLU A 337 -15.13 25.51 0.90
N VAL A 338 -16.02 25.81 -0.06
CA VAL A 338 -15.65 25.94 -1.47
C VAL A 338 -14.94 27.27 -1.67
N LEU A 339 -13.65 27.22 -2.00
CA LEU A 339 -12.82 28.41 -2.24
C LEU A 339 -12.98 29.00 -3.63
N GLY A 340 -13.42 28.18 -4.58
CA GLY A 340 -13.65 28.55 -5.96
C GLY A 340 -14.36 27.44 -6.71
N LYS A 341 -15.06 27.77 -7.79
CA LYS A 341 -15.70 26.79 -8.66
C LYS A 341 -15.78 27.23 -10.11
N ALA A 342 -15.83 26.26 -11.03
CA ALA A 342 -16.12 26.48 -12.44
C ALA A 342 -17.26 25.56 -12.90
N GLN A 343 -18.14 26.09 -13.75
CA GLN A 343 -19.21 25.30 -14.33
C GLN A 343 -18.65 24.34 -15.39
N VAL A 344 -19.06 23.07 -15.31
CA VAL A 344 -18.75 22.04 -16.29
C VAL A 344 -19.92 21.84 -17.23
N HIS A 345 -19.60 21.70 -18.51
CA HIS A 345 -20.51 21.32 -19.57
C HIS A 345 -19.99 20.06 -20.26
N HIS A 346 -20.91 19.30 -20.85
CA HIS A 346 -20.62 18.08 -21.59
C HIS A 346 -19.52 18.32 -22.64
N THR A 347 -18.48 17.49 -22.60
CA THR A 347 -17.39 17.53 -23.58
C THR A 347 -16.70 16.17 -23.69
N ASN A 348 -16.32 15.79 -24.90
CA ASN A 348 -15.56 14.58 -25.19
C ASN A 348 -14.05 14.85 -25.36
N HIS A 349 -13.61 16.10 -25.24
CA HIS A 349 -12.21 16.51 -25.29
C HIS A 349 -11.78 17.06 -23.93
N TRP A 350 -10.50 16.95 -23.59
CA TRP A 350 -9.95 17.59 -22.39
C TRP A 350 -10.09 19.11 -22.52
N GLN A 351 -10.87 19.71 -21.62
CA GLN A 351 -11.07 21.14 -21.49
C GLN A 351 -10.39 21.64 -20.23
N VAL A 352 -9.95 22.90 -20.28
CA VAL A 352 -9.35 23.58 -19.14
C VAL A 352 -10.41 24.43 -18.47
N TYR A 353 -10.60 24.24 -17.17
CA TYR A 353 -11.48 25.03 -16.34
C TYR A 353 -10.63 25.90 -15.43
N ASP A 354 -10.58 27.21 -15.71
CA ASP A 354 -9.93 28.20 -14.83
C ASP A 354 -10.83 28.47 -13.62
N ILE A 355 -10.33 28.19 -12.41
CA ILE A 355 -11.05 28.40 -11.17
C ILE A 355 -10.28 29.43 -10.32
N ASP A 356 -10.84 30.62 -10.17
CA ASP A 356 -10.31 31.59 -9.20
C ASP A 356 -10.58 31.05 -7.80
N ALA A 357 -9.51 30.72 -7.08
CA ALA A 357 -9.54 30.14 -5.74
C ALA A 357 -8.36 30.71 -4.95
N ALA A 358 -8.66 31.56 -3.96
CA ALA A 358 -7.65 32.11 -3.06
C ALA A 358 -7.28 31.06 -2.02
N ILE A 359 -6.38 30.16 -2.38
CA ILE A 359 -5.87 29.14 -1.45
C ILE A 359 -5.00 29.85 -0.41
N PRO A 360 -5.25 29.66 0.90
CA PRO A 360 -4.40 30.22 1.94
C PRO A 360 -2.95 29.73 1.80
N ASP A 361 -1.99 30.62 2.08
CA ASP A 361 -0.57 30.27 2.10
C ASP A 361 -0.28 29.29 3.25
N GLY A 362 0.70 28.41 3.05
CA GLY A 362 1.13 27.38 3.99
C GLY A 362 0.88 25.95 3.50
N VAL A 363 1.19 24.99 4.36
CA VAL A 363 1.00 23.57 4.07
C VAL A 363 -0.48 23.20 4.22
N SER A 364 -1.09 22.79 3.12
CA SER A 364 -2.51 22.40 3.10
C SER A 364 -2.77 21.34 2.02
N PRO A 365 -3.78 20.48 2.18
CA PRO A 365 -4.17 19.59 1.11
C PRO A 365 -4.99 20.34 0.06
N LEU A 366 -5.05 19.81 -1.15
CA LEU A 366 -5.96 20.27 -2.20
C LEU A 366 -7.05 19.22 -2.40
N TYR A 367 -8.30 19.64 -2.45
CA TYR A 367 -9.40 18.80 -2.86
C TYR A 367 -10.07 19.40 -4.09
N ILE A 368 -10.25 18.55 -5.11
CA ILE A 368 -11.09 18.82 -6.27
C ILE A 368 -12.37 18.00 -6.09
N THR A 369 -13.49 18.67 -5.83
CA THR A 369 -14.80 18.02 -5.64
C THR A 369 -15.74 18.32 -6.80
N TYR A 370 -16.75 17.48 -6.99
CA TYR A 370 -17.76 17.67 -8.04
C TYR A 370 -19.17 17.67 -7.47
N SER A 371 -19.96 18.67 -7.88
CA SER A 371 -21.38 18.80 -7.55
C SER A 371 -22.20 18.93 -8.84
N GLY A 372 -23.28 18.15 -8.98
CA GLY A 372 -24.14 18.16 -10.16
C GLY A 372 -24.29 16.81 -10.84
N GLY A 373 -25.05 16.79 -11.95
CA GLY A 373 -25.44 15.56 -12.63
C GLY A 373 -24.37 15.01 -13.57
N GLY A 374 -24.45 13.72 -13.86
CA GLY A 374 -23.53 13.03 -14.78
C GLY A 374 -22.17 12.71 -14.15
N SER A 375 -21.20 12.36 -15.01
CA SER A 375 -19.84 12.03 -14.61
C SER A 375 -18.81 12.78 -15.43
N ILE A 376 -17.73 13.14 -14.77
CA ILE A 376 -16.56 13.76 -15.38
C ILE A 376 -15.32 12.91 -15.11
N GLU A 377 -14.26 13.23 -15.83
CA GLU A 377 -12.92 12.69 -15.67
C GLU A 377 -11.95 13.84 -15.47
N ILE A 378 -10.91 13.63 -14.65
CA ILE A 378 -9.91 14.66 -14.35
C ILE A 378 -8.52 14.09 -14.64
N GLN A 379 -7.79 14.71 -15.57
CA GLN A 379 -6.47 14.24 -16.00
C GLN A 379 -5.34 14.88 -15.21
N GLU A 380 -5.42 16.20 -15.02
CA GLU A 380 -4.36 17.03 -14.47
C GLU A 380 -4.97 18.28 -13.83
N PHE A 381 -4.17 18.96 -13.02
CA PHE A 381 -4.46 20.31 -12.55
C PHE A 381 -3.19 21.17 -12.53
N GLU A 382 -3.35 22.48 -12.56
CA GLU A 382 -2.26 23.45 -12.48
C GLU A 382 -2.54 24.46 -11.37
N LEU A 383 -1.54 24.71 -10.53
CA LEU A 383 -1.55 25.70 -9.45
C LEU A 383 -0.85 26.99 -9.95
N VAL A 384 -1.59 28.10 -9.97
CA VAL A 384 -1.18 29.38 -10.58
C VAL A 384 -1.18 30.53 -9.58
#